data_AF-A0A6C0KAS4-F1
#
_entry.id   AF-A0A6C0KAS4-F1
#
_cell.length_a   1.000
_cell.length_b   1.000
_cell.length_c   1.000
_cell.angle_alpha   90.00
_cell.angle_beta   90.00
_cell.angle_gamma   90.00
#
_symmetry.space_group_name_H-M   'P 1'
#
loop_
_entity.id
_entity.type
_entity.pdbx_description
1 polymer ?
#
loop_
_entity_poly.entity_id
_entity_poly.type
_entity_poly.pdbx_seq_one_letter_code
_entity_poly.pdbx_strand_id
1 'polypeptide(L)'
;MSEGDDFTFMRSGFNNLVEPDETFENTAAVIMVFMENAIKTAGMYVSHTHRKEITPEDIKRGLMLELFLMGSRDDNLEKCLAMKENVKEWMNNDSEDEESEEDDDEEQEEFEESECTCAICNVMNTVYDRWEHFEPSTKIEQVIYNHLTHM
;
A
#
# COMPACT_ATOMS: atom_id res chain seq x y z
N MET A 1 45.68 -6.88 41.97
CA MET A 1 44.61 -6.08 41.36
C MET A 1 44.10 -6.89 40.19
N SER A 2 43.07 -7.71 40.40
CA SER A 2 42.49 -8.53 39.32
C SER A 2 41.42 -7.70 38.64
N GLU A 3 41.53 -7.61 37.32
CA GLU A 3 40.54 -7.05 36.41
C GLU A 3 39.19 -7.74 36.67
N GLY A 4 38.14 -6.93 36.84
CA GLY A 4 36.79 -7.43 37.06
C GLY A 4 36.25 -7.98 35.75
N ASP A 5 36.08 -9.30 35.69
CA ASP A 5 35.49 -9.98 34.54
C ASP A 5 34.12 -9.38 34.21
N ASP A 6 33.99 -8.88 32.98
CA ASP A 6 32.75 -8.30 32.46
C ASP A 6 31.77 -9.41 32.08
N PHE A 7 30.81 -9.64 32.96
CA PHE A 7 29.76 -10.64 32.80
C PHE A 7 28.56 -10.16 31.98
N THR A 8 28.71 -9.12 31.14
CA THR A 8 27.63 -8.60 30.27
C THR A 8 27.03 -9.69 29.36
N PHE A 9 27.79 -10.74 29.02
CA PHE A 9 27.30 -11.94 28.32
C PHE A 9 26.20 -12.71 29.09
N MET A 10 26.20 -12.70 30.43
CA MET A 10 25.17 -13.39 31.22
C MET A 10 23.79 -12.70 31.21
N ARG A 11 23.67 -11.50 30.62
CA ARG A 11 22.36 -10.85 30.40
C ARG A 11 21.58 -11.41 29.21
N SER A 12 22.20 -12.20 28.32
CA SER A 12 21.48 -12.84 27.21
C SER A 12 20.74 -14.12 27.64
N GLY A 13 20.38 -14.23 28.92
CA GLY A 13 19.58 -15.32 29.43
C GLY A 13 18.21 -15.25 28.78
N PHE A 14 17.92 -16.23 27.91
CA PHE A 14 16.59 -16.67 27.47
C PHE A 14 15.48 -15.64 27.67
N ASN A 15 15.19 -14.87 26.62
CA ASN A 15 13.99 -14.04 26.59
C ASN A 15 12.76 -14.98 26.58
N ASN A 16 12.23 -15.31 27.77
CA ASN A 16 10.98 -16.03 27.95
C ASN A 16 9.75 -15.11 27.73
N LEU A 17 9.96 -13.86 27.33
CA LEU A 17 8.89 -12.98 26.89
C LEU A 17 8.42 -13.46 25.52
N VAL A 18 7.17 -13.90 25.44
CA VAL A 18 6.47 -14.02 24.17
C VAL A 18 6.43 -12.61 23.60
N GLU A 19 7.22 -12.34 22.57
CA GLU A 19 7.09 -11.09 21.83
C GLU A 19 5.66 -11.06 21.24
N PRO A 20 4.94 -9.93 21.37
CA PRO A 20 3.63 -9.81 20.77
C PRO A 20 3.76 -10.07 19.26
N ASP A 21 2.93 -10.96 18.73
CA ASP A 21 2.89 -11.25 17.30
C ASP A 21 2.29 -10.06 16.56
N GLU A 22 3.13 -9.14 16.12
CA GLU A 22 2.73 -7.96 15.37
C GLU A 22 2.64 -8.23 13.84
N THR A 23 2.60 -9.50 13.42
CA THR A 23 2.60 -9.86 11.99
C THR A 23 1.39 -9.28 11.25
N PHE A 24 0.22 -9.27 11.89
CA PHE A 24 -0.99 -8.72 11.29
C PHE A 24 -0.86 -7.22 11.07
N GLU A 25 -0.49 -6.45 12.09
CA GLU A 25 -0.36 -4.99 12.03
C GLU A 25 0.73 -4.57 11.06
N ASN A 26 1.85 -5.29 11.02
CA ASN A 26 2.91 -5.07 10.04
C ASN A 26 2.41 -5.31 8.61
N THR A 27 1.67 -6.40 8.38
CA THR A 27 1.14 -6.73 7.05
C THR A 27 0.07 -5.72 6.62
N ALA A 28 -0.85 -5.38 7.52
CA ALA A 28 -1.89 -4.39 7.30
C ALA A 28 -1.27 -3.02 6.98
N ALA A 29 -0.27 -2.57 7.74
CA ALA A 29 0.40 -1.29 7.48
C ALA A 29 1.04 -1.23 6.08
N VAL A 30 1.70 -2.31 5.65
CA VAL A 30 2.30 -2.39 4.29
C VAL A 30 1.22 -2.28 3.21
N ILE A 31 0.12 -3.03 3.35
CA ILE A 31 -0.99 -2.99 2.39
C ILE A 31 -1.65 -1.62 2.36
N MET A 32 -1.88 -1.00 3.53
CA MET A 32 -2.51 0.31 3.64
C MET A 32 -1.65 1.41 3.01
N VAL A 33 -0.33 1.41 3.22
CA VAL A 33 0.58 2.36 2.57
C VAL A 33 0.62 2.16 1.05
N PHE A 34 0.62 0.91 0.59
CA PHE A 34 0.52 0.58 -0.83
C PHE A 34 -0.76 1.13 -1.46
N MET A 35 -1.91 0.90 -0.82
CA MET A 35 -3.20 1.42 -1.27
C MET A 35 -3.26 2.95 -1.22
N GLU A 36 -2.77 3.58 -0.16
CA GLU A 36 -2.75 5.04 -0.01
C GLU A 36 -1.98 5.71 -1.16
N ASN A 37 -0.79 5.18 -1.49
CA ASN A 37 0.01 5.71 -2.60
C ASN A 37 -0.68 5.51 -3.96
N ALA A 38 -1.29 4.35 -4.17
CA ALA A 38 -2.03 4.04 -5.40
C ALA A 38 -3.23 4.98 -5.59
N ILE A 39 -4.05 5.19 -4.55
CA ILE A 39 -5.23 6.06 -4.59
C ILE A 39 -4.81 7.53 -4.75
N LYS A 40 -3.76 7.99 -4.07
CA LYS A 40 -3.21 9.35 -4.31
C LYS A 40 -2.80 9.55 -5.76
N THR A 41 -2.21 8.52 -6.37
CA THR A 41 -1.78 8.56 -7.77
C THR A 41 -2.99 8.59 -8.72
N ALA A 42 -4.00 7.76 -8.46
CA ALA A 42 -5.26 7.77 -9.20
C ALA A 42 -5.98 9.13 -9.09
N GLY A 43 -6.10 9.68 -7.88
CA GLY A 43 -6.70 11.01 -7.67
C GLY A 43 -5.92 12.14 -8.35
N MET A 44 -4.58 12.08 -8.34
CA MET A 44 -3.76 13.03 -9.08
C MET A 44 -3.96 12.91 -10.59
N TYR A 45 -4.09 11.69 -11.11
CA TYR A 45 -4.37 11.44 -12.52
C TYR A 45 -5.74 12.00 -12.93
N VAL A 46 -6.79 11.73 -12.17
CA VAL A 46 -8.14 12.26 -12.40
C VAL A 46 -8.17 13.79 -12.30
N SER A 47 -7.39 14.40 -11.41
CA SER A 47 -7.27 15.86 -11.33
C SER A 47 -6.70 16.52 -12.61
N HIS A 48 -6.09 15.73 -13.49
CA HIS A 48 -5.58 16.14 -14.79
C HIS A 48 -6.49 15.73 -15.96
N THR A 49 -7.67 15.18 -15.69
CA THR A 49 -8.72 14.92 -16.68
C THR A 49 -9.86 15.94 -16.51
N HIS A 50 -10.94 15.76 -17.26
CA HIS A 50 -12.19 16.49 -17.09
C HIS A 50 -13.19 15.76 -16.16
N ARG A 51 -12.83 14.55 -15.70
CA ARG A 51 -13.66 13.70 -14.82
C ARG A 51 -13.57 14.18 -13.37
N LYS A 52 -14.62 13.94 -12.59
CA LYS A 52 -14.69 14.29 -11.16
C LYS A 52 -14.62 13.08 -10.25
N GLU A 53 -14.88 11.90 -10.79
CA GLU A 53 -14.91 10.65 -10.07
C GLU A 53 -13.69 9.81 -10.38
N ILE A 54 -13.19 9.12 -9.34
CA ILE A 54 -12.16 8.10 -9.50
C ILE A 54 -12.88 6.79 -9.83
N THR A 55 -12.62 6.28 -11.03
CA THR A 55 -13.21 5.03 -11.51
C THR A 55 -12.41 3.81 -11.04
N PRO A 56 -12.98 2.59 -11.09
CA PRO A 56 -12.24 1.36 -10.82
C PRO A 56 -10.97 1.20 -11.67
N GLU A 57 -11.02 1.67 -12.92
CA GLU A 57 -9.89 1.64 -13.84
C GLU A 57 -8.74 2.56 -13.39
N ASP A 58 -9.04 3.75 -12.86
CA ASP A 58 -8.02 4.64 -12.29
C ASP A 58 -7.31 3.98 -11.10
N ILE A 59 -8.08 3.33 -10.23
CA ILE A 59 -7.58 2.61 -9.06
C ILE A 59 -6.68 1.46 -9.51
N LYS A 60 -7.14 0.63 -10.46
CA LYS A 60 -6.39 -0.49 -11.02
C LYS A 60 -5.05 -0.03 -11.60
N ARG A 61 -5.06 1.02 -12.44
CA ARG A 61 -3.84 1.60 -13.01
C ARG A 61 -2.91 2.17 -11.93
N GLY A 62 -3.46 2.80 -10.89
CA GLY A 62 -2.70 3.30 -9.74
C GLY A 62 -2.02 2.19 -8.95
N LEU A 63 -2.72 1.07 -8.71
CA LEU A 63 -2.18 -0.10 -8.02
C LEU A 63 -1.07 -0.78 -8.84
N MET A 64 -1.27 -0.90 -10.15
CA MET A 64 -0.24 -1.43 -11.06
C MET A 64 1.03 -0.58 -11.03
N LEU A 65 0.88 0.74 -11.11
CA LEU A 65 2.00 1.66 -11.04
C LEU A 65 2.72 1.61 -9.69
N GLU A 66 1.98 1.56 -8.58
CA GLU A 66 2.60 1.48 -7.26
C GLU A 66 3.39 0.17 -7.09
N LEU A 67 2.97 -0.93 -7.71
CA LEU A 67 3.74 -2.18 -7.66
C LEU A 67 5.14 -2.03 -8.26
N PHE A 68 5.30 -1.19 -9.30
CA PHE A 68 6.60 -0.88 -9.90
C PHE A 68 7.47 0.03 -9.01
N LEU A 69 6.83 0.92 -8.26
CA LEU A 69 7.52 1.98 -7.51
C LEU A 69 7.81 1.60 -6.07
N MET A 70 7.02 0.70 -5.48
CA MET A 70 7.11 0.31 -4.07
C MET A 70 8.53 -0.10 -3.70
N GLY A 71 9.24 -0.88 -4.51
CA GLY A 71 10.61 -1.30 -4.18
C GLY A 71 11.67 -0.19 -4.20
N SER A 72 11.34 0.99 -4.75
CA SER A 72 12.29 2.09 -5.01
C SER A 72 12.14 3.31 -4.09
N ARG A 73 11.15 3.34 -3.21
CA ARG A 73 10.90 4.47 -2.30
C ARG A 73 11.70 4.32 -1.00
N ASP A 74 12.53 5.33 -0.71
CA ASP A 74 13.38 5.35 0.50
C ASP A 74 12.59 5.51 1.81
N ASP A 75 11.39 6.09 1.75
CA ASP A 75 10.57 6.46 2.91
C ASP A 75 9.51 5.42 3.32
N ASN A 76 9.50 4.25 2.66
CA ASN A 76 8.47 3.22 2.92
C ASN A 76 8.47 2.72 4.36
N LEU A 77 9.64 2.51 4.96
CA LEU A 77 9.71 2.00 6.33
C LEU A 77 9.09 2.98 7.31
N GLU A 78 9.38 4.27 7.16
CA GLU A 78 8.82 5.32 8.01
C GLU A 78 7.30 5.40 7.87
N LYS A 79 6.79 5.36 6.64
CA LYS A 79 5.34 5.34 6.37
C LYS A 79 4.66 4.11 6.96
N CYS A 80 5.24 2.93 6.80
CA CYS A 80 4.67 1.69 7.36
C CYS A 80 4.66 1.74 8.89
N LEU A 81 5.70 2.27 9.53
CA LEU A 81 5.73 2.42 11.00
C LEU A 81 4.65 3.41 11.48
N ALA A 82 4.47 4.54 10.79
CA ALA A 82 3.40 5.49 11.12
C ALA A 82 2.01 4.86 10.91
N MET A 83 1.81 4.15 9.80
CA MET A 83 0.55 3.49 9.48
C MET A 83 0.22 2.37 10.47
N LYS A 84 1.22 1.65 10.99
CA LYS A 84 1.03 0.61 11.99
C LYS A 84 0.40 1.14 13.28
N GLU A 85 0.79 2.33 13.73
CA GLU A 85 0.20 2.95 14.91
C GLU A 85 -1.27 3.33 14.66
N ASN A 86 -1.60 3.83 13.47
CA ASN A 86 -3.00 4.06 13.06
C ASN A 86 -3.82 2.77 13.06
N VAL A 87 -3.27 1.68 12.51
CA VAL A 87 -3.93 0.36 12.49
C VAL A 87 -4.22 -0.13 13.90
N LYS A 88 -3.25 0.00 14.83
CA LYS A 88 -3.46 -0.36 16.24
C LYS A 88 -4.56 0.49 16.89
N GLU A 89 -4.61 1.78 16.59
CA GLU A 89 -5.66 2.66 17.09
C GLU A 89 -7.04 2.25 16.56
N TRP A 90 -7.17 1.98 15.27
CA TRP A 90 -8.42 1.51 14.66
C TRP A 90 -8.90 0.20 15.28
N MET A 91 -8.00 -0.79 15.44
CA MET A 91 -8.35 -2.08 16.06
C MET A 91 -8.81 -1.95 17.52
N ASN A 92 -8.33 -0.94 18.25
CA ASN A 92 -8.75 -0.71 19.64
C ASN A 92 -10.07 0.08 19.75
N ASN A 93 -10.42 0.85 18.71
CA ASN A 93 -11.61 1.70 18.67
C ASN A 93 -12.79 1.07 17.91
N ASP A 94 -12.63 -0.16 17.40
CA ASP A 94 -13.63 -0.88 16.59
C ASP A 94 -14.83 -1.36 17.43
N SER A 95 -15.70 -0.42 17.82
CA SER A 95 -16.88 -0.65 18.67
C SER A 95 -18.22 -0.34 18.01
N GLU A 96 -18.28 0.10 16.75
CA GLU A 96 -19.55 0.43 16.09
C GLU A 96 -19.51 0.00 14.61
N ASP A 97 -20.23 -1.07 14.28
CA ASP A 97 -20.63 -1.44 12.92
C ASP A 97 -21.49 -0.31 12.34
N GLU A 98 -20.92 0.54 11.50
CA GLU A 98 -21.70 1.39 10.60
C GLU A 98 -22.13 0.55 9.40
N GLU A 99 -23.38 0.11 9.40
CA GLU A 99 -24.04 -0.42 8.20
C GLU A 99 -24.03 0.69 7.12
N SER A 100 -23.14 0.55 6.14
CA SER A 100 -23.15 1.41 4.96
C SER A 100 -24.30 0.99 4.05
N GLU A 101 -25.37 1.77 3.99
CA GLU A 101 -26.35 1.68 2.92
C GLU A 101 -25.71 2.22 1.62
N GLU A 102 -25.14 1.32 0.81
CA GLU A 102 -24.72 1.63 -0.56
C GLU A 102 -25.98 1.79 -1.43
N ASP A 103 -26.45 3.03 -1.56
CA ASP A 103 -27.45 3.44 -2.56
C ASP A 103 -26.71 4.01 -3.78
N ASP A 104 -26.22 3.14 -4.65
CA ASP A 104 -25.42 3.53 -5.83
C ASP A 104 -26.22 3.31 -7.14
N ASP A 105 -27.30 4.09 -7.28
CA ASP A 105 -28.09 4.24 -8.51
C ASP A 105 -27.64 5.49 -9.32
N GLU A 106 -26.46 6.07 -9.01
CA GLU A 106 -25.86 7.15 -9.82
C GLU A 106 -25.04 6.57 -10.98
N GLU A 107 -25.21 7.12 -12.19
CA GLU A 107 -24.42 6.74 -13.36
C GLU A 107 -22.94 7.14 -13.15
N GLN A 108 -22.10 6.17 -12.77
CA GLN A 108 -20.64 6.38 -12.65
C GLN A 108 -20.06 6.92 -13.96
N GLU A 109 -19.21 7.95 -13.87
CA GLU A 109 -18.52 8.49 -15.05
C GLU A 109 -17.69 7.39 -15.75
N GLU A 110 -17.80 7.25 -17.08
CA GLU A 110 -16.98 6.31 -17.84
C GLU A 110 -15.50 6.71 -17.80
N PHE A 111 -14.61 5.71 -17.75
CA PHE A 111 -13.17 5.97 -17.78
C PHE A 111 -12.73 6.54 -19.14
N GLU A 112 -11.99 7.65 -19.09
CA GLU A 112 -11.26 8.21 -20.22
C GLU A 112 -9.82 8.54 -19.83
N GLU A 113 -8.90 8.31 -20.77
CA GLU A 113 -7.48 8.62 -20.58
C GLU A 113 -7.23 10.12 -20.56
N SER A 114 -6.28 10.56 -19.73
CA SER A 114 -5.86 11.96 -19.67
C SER A 114 -5.11 12.37 -20.95
N GLU A 115 -5.49 13.53 -21.51
CA GLU A 115 -4.75 14.20 -22.59
C GLU A 115 -3.52 14.98 -22.08
N CYS A 116 -3.30 15.02 -20.75
CA CYS A 116 -2.19 15.74 -20.15
C CYS A 116 -0.85 15.05 -20.49
N THR A 117 0.14 15.85 -20.91
CA THR A 117 1.45 15.35 -21.35
C THR A 117 2.48 15.22 -20.22
N CYS A 118 2.05 15.35 -18.95
CA CYS A 118 2.95 15.22 -17.81
C CYS A 118 3.41 13.78 -17.60
N ALA A 119 4.51 13.60 -16.85
CA ALA A 119 5.11 12.29 -16.63
C ALA A 119 4.14 11.28 -15.99
N ILE A 120 3.33 11.70 -15.02
CA ILE A 120 2.39 10.82 -14.31
C ILE A 120 1.29 10.35 -15.26
N CYS A 121 0.68 11.27 -16.01
CA CYS A 121 -0.38 10.93 -16.98
C CYS A 121 0.14 10.00 -18.08
N ASN A 122 1.32 10.29 -18.64
CA ASN A 122 1.92 9.41 -19.64
C ASN A 122 2.17 8.00 -19.08
N VAL A 123 2.71 7.89 -17.86
CA VAL A 123 2.98 6.59 -17.25
C VAL A 123 1.69 5.84 -16.93
N MET A 124 0.67 6.51 -16.43
CA MET A 124 -0.66 5.92 -16.16
C MET A 124 -1.36 5.46 -17.44
N ASN A 125 -1.30 6.24 -18.52
CA ASN A 125 -1.87 5.86 -19.82
C ASN A 125 -1.19 4.60 -20.37
N THR A 126 0.15 4.52 -20.26
CA THR A 126 0.94 3.39 -20.77
C THR A 126 1.21 2.28 -19.74
N VAL A 127 0.46 2.23 -18.64
CA VAL A 127 0.79 1.32 -17.51
C VAL A 127 0.66 -0.15 -17.93
N TYR A 128 -0.33 -0.48 -18.77
CA TYR A 128 -0.54 -1.84 -19.27
C TYR A 128 0.61 -2.34 -20.14
N ASP A 129 1.19 -1.48 -20.99
CA ASP A 129 2.34 -1.85 -21.82
C ASP A 129 3.52 -2.34 -20.96
N ARG A 130 3.71 -1.70 -19.79
CA ARG A 130 4.72 -2.09 -18.81
C ARG A 130 4.31 -3.34 -18.04
N TRP A 131 3.03 -3.45 -17.71
CA TRP A 131 2.45 -4.59 -16.98
C TRP A 131 2.64 -5.90 -17.74
N GLU A 132 2.43 -5.92 -19.05
CA GLU A 132 2.59 -7.11 -19.90
C GLU A 132 3.99 -7.73 -19.84
N HIS A 133 5.01 -6.91 -19.54
CA HIS A 133 6.41 -7.32 -19.49
C HIS A 133 6.96 -7.39 -18.07
N PHE A 134 6.11 -7.19 -17.05
CA PHE A 134 6.54 -7.15 -15.67
C PHE A 134 6.66 -8.56 -15.09
N GLU A 135 7.82 -8.86 -14.49
CA GLU A 135 8.07 -10.11 -13.80
C GLU A 135 8.18 -9.86 -12.28
N PRO A 136 7.16 -10.24 -11.48
CA PRO A 136 7.19 -10.04 -10.04
C PRO A 136 8.28 -10.92 -9.40
N SER A 137 9.13 -10.29 -8.60
CA SER A 137 10.33 -10.90 -8.02
C SER A 137 10.09 -11.46 -6.62
N THR A 138 9.27 -10.79 -5.82
CA THR A 138 8.95 -11.18 -4.45
C THR A 138 7.62 -11.93 -4.38
N LYS A 139 7.42 -12.71 -3.31
CA LYS A 139 6.14 -13.42 -3.10
C LYS A 139 4.96 -12.45 -2.98
N ILE A 140 5.17 -11.30 -2.34
CA ILE A 140 4.12 -10.29 -2.18
C ILE A 140 3.79 -9.65 -3.54
N GLU A 141 4.80 -9.35 -4.36
CA GLU A 141 4.58 -8.87 -5.72
C GLU A 141 3.81 -9.89 -6.57
N GLN A 142 4.14 -11.18 -6.45
CA GLN A 142 3.44 -12.23 -7.20
C GLN A 142 1.96 -12.32 -6.82
N VAL A 143 1.64 -12.23 -5.53
CA VAL A 143 0.26 -12.24 -5.04
C VAL A 143 -0.49 -11.02 -5.58
N ILE A 144 0.07 -9.82 -5.43
CA ILE A 144 -0.56 -8.58 -5.90
C ILE A 144 -0.74 -8.61 -7.44
N TYR A 145 0.29 -9.03 -8.18
CA TYR A 145 0.26 -9.15 -9.63
C TYR A 145 -0.86 -10.07 -10.12
N ASN A 146 -1.00 -11.25 -9.52
CA ASN A 146 -2.04 -12.20 -9.87
C ASN A 146 -3.44 -11.62 -9.61
N HIS A 147 -3.64 -10.94 -8.48
CA HIS A 147 -4.92 -10.33 -8.17
C HIS A 147 -5.28 -9.19 -9.14
N LEU A 148 -4.36 -8.27 -9.42
CA LEU A 148 -4.60 -7.14 -10.32
C LEU A 148 -4.82 -7.55 -11.78
N THR A 149 -4.21 -8.66 -12.21
CA THR A 149 -4.40 -9.20 -13.56
C THR A 149 -5.80 -9.78 -13.77
N HIS A 150 -6.45 -10.24 -12.70
CA HIS A 150 -7.78 -10.86 -12.74
C HIS A 150 -8.90 -9.95 -12.19
N MET A 151 -8.58 -8.69 -11.92
CA MET A 151 -9.52 -7.64 -11.48
C MET A 151 -10.32 -7.08 -12.64
#